data_AF-A0A3M1KS78-F1
#
_entry.id   AF-A0A3M1KS78-F1
#
_cell.length_a   1.000
_cell.length_b   1.000
_cell.length_c   1.000
_cell.angle_alpha   90.00
_cell.angle_beta   90.00
_cell.angle_gamma   90.00
#
_symmetry.space_group_name_H-M   'P 1'
#
loop_
_entity.id
_entity.type
_entity.pdbx_description
1 polymer ?
#
loop_
_entity_poly.entity_id
_entity_poly.type
_entity_poly.pdbx_seq_one_letter_code
_entity_poly.pdbx_strand_id
1 'polypeptide(L)'
;MTTIVDGPATAPETAGDERLEVVRPAQSPPEQPEEENGERRRRVRLIAAAVAVVLLVAGARYYLYWRHFETTDDAFVDGAVVEIAPQVAGRVAAVHVRDNQWVEAGDVLVEIDPDPYRTALEAARSERELARARVEAAKLALKLT
;
A
#
# COMPACT_ATOMS: atom_id res chain seq x y z
N MET A 1 -88.74 73.37 40.44
CA MET A 1 -89.30 73.80 41.73
C MET A 1 -90.04 72.61 42.32
N THR A 2 -89.46 72.02 43.38
CA THR A 2 -90.14 71.23 44.45
C THR A 2 -90.82 69.91 44.04
N THR A 3 -90.70 68.75 44.68
CA THR A 3 -89.99 68.14 45.84
C THR A 3 -90.38 66.64 45.78
N ILE A 4 -89.48 65.65 45.73
CA ILE A 4 -88.86 64.83 46.81
C ILE A 4 -89.84 64.16 47.80
N VAL A 5 -89.45 62.95 48.23
CA VAL A 5 -89.89 62.10 49.38
C VAL A 5 -90.88 61.02 48.94
N ASP A 6 -90.48 59.79 48.58
CA ASP A 6 -89.67 58.75 49.26
C ASP A 6 -90.35 58.13 50.50
N GLY A 7 -90.53 56.82 50.45
CA GLY A 7 -91.19 55.98 51.45
C GLY A 7 -90.74 54.52 51.28
N PRO A 8 -90.56 53.76 52.38
CA PRO A 8 -89.29 53.09 52.66
C PRO A 8 -89.26 51.58 52.39
N ALA A 9 -88.02 51.09 52.36
CA ALA A 9 -87.58 49.70 52.32
C ALA A 9 -88.03 48.86 53.53
N THR A 10 -88.15 47.54 53.34
CA THR A 10 -87.55 46.48 54.20
C THR A 10 -87.77 45.09 53.57
N ALA A 11 -86.66 44.37 53.34
CA ALA A 11 -86.56 42.93 53.06
C ALA A 11 -86.66 42.10 54.37
N PRO A 12 -86.69 40.74 54.36
CA PRO A 12 -85.51 39.89 54.09
C PRO A 12 -85.82 38.70 53.15
N GLU A 13 -84.96 38.29 52.21
CA GLU A 13 -83.75 37.45 52.40
C GLU A 13 -84.05 36.02 52.90
N THR A 14 -83.97 34.99 52.04
CA THR A 14 -83.12 33.80 52.26
C THR A 14 -83.11 32.82 51.07
N ALA A 15 -81.98 32.14 50.95
CA ALA A 15 -81.61 31.03 50.05
C ALA A 15 -81.33 31.46 48.61
N GLY A 16 -80.06 31.62 48.22
CA GLY A 16 -78.96 30.66 48.37
C GLY A 16 -78.63 30.22 46.95
N ASP A 17 -77.67 30.85 46.30
CA ASP A 17 -76.24 30.52 46.31
C ASP A 17 -75.93 29.25 45.47
N GLU A 18 -74.80 29.33 44.77
CA GLU A 18 -74.11 28.20 44.11
C GLU A 18 -74.82 27.66 42.84
N ARG A 19 -74.54 28.18 41.64
CA ARG A 19 -73.33 27.86 40.83
C ARG A 19 -72.73 26.48 41.09
N LEU A 20 -72.47 25.78 39.98
CA LEU A 20 -71.73 24.51 39.81
C LEU A 20 -72.67 23.29 39.92
N GLU A 21 -72.66 22.27 39.05
CA GLU A 21 -71.56 21.70 38.29
C GLU A 21 -72.11 20.63 37.30
N VAL A 22 -71.37 20.41 36.21
CA VAL A 22 -71.25 19.19 35.39
C VAL A 22 -72.49 18.54 34.75
N VAL A 23 -72.54 18.63 33.41
CA VAL A 23 -72.65 17.44 32.53
C VAL A 23 -71.76 17.64 31.30
N ARG A 24 -70.61 16.96 31.25
CA ARG A 24 -69.80 16.78 30.02
C ARG A 24 -70.42 15.64 29.18
N PRO A 25 -70.32 15.69 27.84
CA PRO A 25 -69.22 14.99 27.16
C PRO A 25 -68.43 15.96 26.27
N ALA A 26 -67.09 15.89 26.26
CA ALA A 26 -66.31 15.13 25.28
C ALA A 26 -66.35 15.82 23.88
N GLN A 27 -65.26 16.18 23.22
CA GLN A 27 -64.02 15.43 23.03
C GLN A 27 -62.89 16.36 22.59
N SER A 28 -61.66 15.92 22.86
CA SER A 28 -60.42 16.31 22.19
C SER A 28 -60.52 16.18 20.65
N PRO A 29 -59.62 16.88 19.90
CA PRO A 29 -59.46 17.02 18.45
C PRO A 29 -60.09 16.03 17.46
N PRO A 30 -60.47 16.45 16.23
CA PRO A 30 -60.43 15.54 15.10
C PRO A 30 -58.96 15.28 14.73
N GLU A 31 -58.33 14.43 15.53
CA GLU A 31 -57.36 13.47 15.05
C GLU A 31 -58.10 12.60 14.03
N GLN A 32 -57.84 12.80 12.71
CA GLN A 32 -57.93 11.77 11.66
C GLN A 32 -57.72 12.35 10.24
N PRO A 33 -57.15 11.58 9.29
CA PRO A 33 -56.62 10.24 9.41
C PRO A 33 -55.10 10.19 9.19
N GLU A 34 -54.44 9.49 10.09
CA GLU A 34 -53.09 8.95 9.96
C GLU A 34 -53.03 7.87 8.86
N GLU A 35 -53.66 8.06 7.70
CA GLU A 35 -53.74 7.04 6.62
C GLU A 35 -52.75 7.28 5.47
N GLU A 36 -52.14 8.46 5.34
CA GLU A 36 -51.06 8.67 4.36
C GLU A 36 -49.69 8.15 4.87
N ASN A 37 -49.63 7.72 6.13
CA ASN A 37 -48.38 7.27 6.74
C ASN A 37 -48.06 5.81 6.37
N GLY A 38 -49.07 4.99 6.05
CA GLY A 38 -48.89 3.58 5.68
C GLY A 38 -48.18 3.40 4.34
N GLU A 39 -48.63 4.14 3.31
CA GLU A 39 -48.02 4.10 1.97
C GLU A 39 -46.66 4.78 1.94
N ARG A 40 -46.50 5.92 2.63
CA ARG A 40 -45.21 6.60 2.77
C ARG A 40 -44.21 5.73 3.53
N ARG A 41 -44.61 5.09 4.63
CA ARG A 41 -43.76 4.17 5.40
C ARG A 41 -43.44 2.89 4.63
N ARG A 42 -44.36 2.39 3.79
CA ARG A 42 -44.10 1.27 2.86
C ARG A 42 -43.11 1.67 1.76
N ARG A 43 -43.27 2.84 1.14
CA ARG A 43 -42.32 3.37 0.14
C ARG A 43 -40.94 3.60 0.75
N VAL A 44 -40.85 4.20 1.94
CA VAL A 44 -39.59 4.39 2.66
C VAL A 44 -38.94 3.05 2.99
N ARG A 45 -39.71 2.04 3.44
CA ARG A 45 -39.18 0.67 3.67
C ARG A 45 -38.70 0.00 2.39
N LEU A 46 -39.41 0.15 1.28
CA LEU A 46 -39.00 -0.40 -0.02
C LEU A 46 -37.72 0.27 -0.54
N ILE A 47 -37.64 1.59 -0.44
CA ILE A 47 -36.43 2.35 -0.80
C ILE A 47 -35.28 1.93 0.12
N ALA A 48 -35.50 1.83 1.43
CA ALA A 48 -34.49 1.38 2.38
C ALA A 48 -34.02 -0.06 2.06
N ALA A 49 -34.93 -0.97 1.70
CA ALA A 49 -34.59 -2.32 1.28
C ALA A 49 -33.78 -2.32 -0.03
N ALA A 50 -34.17 -1.51 -1.02
CA ALA A 50 -33.43 -1.38 -2.28
C ALA A 50 -32.03 -0.83 -2.05
N VAL A 51 -31.88 0.20 -1.21
CA VAL A 51 -30.58 0.76 -0.83
C VAL A 51 -29.73 -0.27 -0.09
N ALA A 52 -30.32 -1.03 0.84
CA ALA A 52 -29.63 -2.11 1.54
C ALA A 52 -29.11 -3.18 0.56
N VAL A 53 -29.92 -3.58 -0.42
CA VAL A 53 -29.50 -4.54 -1.46
C VAL A 53 -28.36 -3.97 -2.31
N VAL A 54 -28.45 -2.70 -2.73
CA VAL A 54 -27.38 -2.05 -3.51
C VAL A 54 -26.07 -1.98 -2.73
N LEU A 55 -26.12 -1.61 -1.44
CA LEU A 55 -24.94 -1.57 -0.56
C LEU A 55 -24.34 -2.96 -0.37
N LEU A 56 -25.19 -3.99 -0.23
CA LEU A 56 -24.75 -5.37 -0.05
C LEU A 56 -24.07 -5.90 -1.32
N VAL A 57 -24.62 -5.62 -2.50
CA VAL A 57 -24.02 -5.98 -3.79
C VAL A 57 -22.72 -5.21 -4.03
N ALA A 58 -22.69 -3.90 -3.78
CA ALA A 58 -21.49 -3.08 -3.93
C ALA A 58 -20.38 -3.51 -2.96
N GLY A 59 -20.73 -3.77 -1.70
CA GLY A 59 -19.81 -4.27 -0.67
C GLY A 59 -19.27 -5.66 -1.01
N ALA A 60 -20.13 -6.57 -1.47
CA ALA A 60 -19.71 -7.90 -1.92
C ALA A 60 -18.75 -7.81 -3.12
N ARG A 61 -19.07 -6.96 -4.11
CA ARG A 61 -18.20 -6.73 -5.27
C ARG A 61 -16.85 -6.13 -4.87
N TYR A 62 -16.85 -5.16 -3.97
CA TYR A 62 -15.63 -4.55 -3.45
C TYR A 62 -14.78 -5.57 -2.69
N TYR A 63 -15.39 -6.36 -1.80
CA TYR A 63 -14.71 -7.41 -1.04
C TYR A 63 -14.11 -8.48 -1.94
N LEU A 64 -14.86 -8.94 -2.94
CA LEU A 64 -14.37 -9.92 -3.92
C LEU A 64 -13.21 -9.37 -4.75
N TYR A 65 -13.25 -8.08 -5.12
CA TYR A 65 -12.15 -7.43 -5.85
C TYR A 65 -10.89 -7.31 -4.99
N TRP A 66 -11.01 -6.87 -3.74
CA TRP A 66 -9.87 -6.67 -2.84
C TRP A 66 -9.20 -7.96 -2.37
N ARG A 67 -9.95 -9.07 -2.29
CA ARG A 67 -9.45 -10.39 -1.89
C ARG A 67 -8.30 -10.92 -2.77
N HIS A 68 -8.16 -10.41 -4.00
CA HIS A 68 -7.17 -10.91 -4.95
C HIS A 68 -5.83 -10.18 -4.91
N PHE A 69 -5.68 -9.14 -4.07
CA PHE A 69 -4.45 -8.37 -3.97
C PHE A 69 -3.72 -8.74 -2.68
N GLU A 70 -2.86 -9.75 -2.77
CA GLU A 70 -1.89 -10.02 -1.72
C GLU A 70 -0.66 -9.15 -1.98
N THR A 71 -0.52 -8.06 -1.23
CA THR A 71 0.72 -7.27 -1.23
C THR A 71 1.72 -8.01 -0.37
N THR A 72 2.70 -8.64 -1.01
CA THR A 72 3.84 -9.24 -0.31
C THR A 72 5.05 -8.33 -0.47
N ASP A 73 5.64 -7.91 0.64
CA ASP A 73 6.90 -7.14 0.65
C ASP A 73 8.13 -8.05 0.52
N ASP A 74 7.94 -9.37 0.61
CA ASP A 74 8.99 -10.39 0.52
C ASP A 74 9.25 -10.77 -0.94
N ALA A 75 9.86 -9.86 -1.70
CA ALA A 75 10.37 -10.13 -3.04
C ALA A 75 11.89 -10.28 -3.00
N PHE A 76 12.37 -11.53 -3.08
CA PHE A 76 13.80 -11.83 -3.24
C PHE A 76 14.11 -12.10 -4.70
N VAL A 77 15.18 -11.48 -5.20
CA VAL A 77 15.73 -11.81 -6.52
C VAL A 77 16.77 -12.90 -6.32
N ASP A 78 16.50 -14.08 -6.88
CA ASP A 78 17.49 -15.15 -6.94
C ASP A 78 18.48 -14.85 -8.07
N GLY A 79 19.77 -14.97 -7.78
CA GLY A 79 20.85 -14.60 -8.68
C GLY A 79 22.09 -15.43 -8.41
N ALA A 80 22.68 -15.99 -9.46
CA ALA A 80 23.94 -16.70 -9.34
C ALA A 80 25.08 -15.70 -9.07
N VAL A 81 25.65 -15.75 -7.87
CA VAL A 81 26.86 -14.97 -7.54
C VAL A 81 28.08 -15.85 -7.82
N VAL A 82 28.93 -15.40 -8.73
CA VAL A 82 30.19 -16.07 -9.07
C VAL A 82 31.34 -15.14 -8.73
N GLU A 83 32.29 -15.64 -7.95
CA GLU A 83 33.51 -14.90 -7.63
C GLU A 83 34.53 -15.05 -8.76
N ILE A 84 35.12 -13.94 -9.18
CA ILE A 84 36.13 -13.91 -10.23
C ILE A 84 37.49 -13.66 -9.58
N ALA A 85 38.40 -14.63 -9.71
CA ALA A 85 39.76 -14.55 -9.19
C ALA A 85 40.80 -14.64 -10.30
N PRO A 86 41.92 -13.90 -10.20
CA PRO A 86 43.01 -14.03 -11.14
C PRO A 86 43.71 -15.39 -10.97
N GLN A 87 44.12 -15.99 -12.09
CA GLN A 87 44.88 -17.26 -12.07
C GLN A 87 46.34 -17.09 -11.61
N VAL A 88 46.84 -15.85 -11.63
CA VAL A 88 48.22 -15.51 -11.29
C VAL A 88 48.25 -14.40 -10.24
N ALA A 89 49.18 -14.50 -9.30
CA ALA A 89 49.35 -13.50 -8.26
C ALA A 89 50.23 -12.35 -8.74
N GLY A 90 49.73 -11.11 -8.73
CA GLY A 90 50.50 -9.95 -9.11
C GLY A 90 49.89 -8.64 -8.60
N ARG A 91 50.58 -7.54 -8.87
CA ARG A 91 50.08 -6.20 -8.52
C ARG A 91 49.00 -5.78 -9.50
N VAL A 92 47.91 -5.20 -9.01
CA VAL A 92 46.88 -4.59 -9.86
C VAL A 92 47.42 -3.31 -10.48
N ALA A 93 47.44 -3.26 -11.82
CA ALA A 93 47.82 -2.09 -12.60
C ALA A 93 46.61 -1.16 -12.83
N ALA A 94 45.45 -1.73 -13.14
CA ALA A 94 44.22 -0.97 -13.38
C ALA A 94 42.97 -1.80 -13.07
N VAL A 95 41.88 -1.12 -12.73
CA VAL A 95 40.53 -1.68 -12.62
C VAL A 95 39.65 -0.95 -13.63
N HIS A 96 39.03 -1.71 -14.54
CA HIS A 96 38.31 -1.17 -15.70
C HIS A 96 36.78 -1.19 -15.52
N VAL A 97 36.31 -1.59 -14.34
CA VAL A 97 34.89 -1.72 -14.02
C VAL A 97 34.46 -0.84 -12.86
N ARG A 98 33.17 -0.51 -12.85
CA ARG A 98 32.48 0.23 -11.79
C ARG A 98 31.42 -0.66 -11.13
N ASP A 99 31.01 -0.29 -9.93
CA ASP A 99 30.00 -1.02 -9.18
C ASP A 99 28.68 -1.12 -9.97
N ASN A 100 28.07 -2.31 -9.93
CA ASN A 100 26.82 -2.64 -10.64
C ASN A 100 26.85 -2.41 -12.17
N GLN A 101 28.04 -2.35 -12.76
CA GLN A 101 28.20 -2.29 -14.21
C GLN A 101 27.86 -3.65 -14.85
N TRP A 102 27.11 -3.61 -15.94
CA TRP A 102 26.91 -4.78 -16.79
C TRP A 102 28.19 -5.11 -17.56
N VAL A 103 28.61 -6.38 -17.52
CA VAL A 103 29.83 -6.88 -18.17
C VAL A 103 29.51 -8.16 -18.96
N GLU A 104 30.24 -8.38 -20.04
CA GLU A 104 30.12 -9.56 -20.89
C GLU A 104 31.34 -10.48 -20.75
N ALA A 105 31.20 -11.72 -21.23
CA ALA A 105 32.28 -12.68 -21.21
C ALA A 105 33.43 -12.22 -22.13
N GLY A 106 34.62 -12.09 -21.55
CA GLY A 106 35.81 -11.62 -22.25
C GLY A 106 36.18 -10.16 -21.94
N ASP A 107 35.32 -9.42 -21.24
CA ASP A 107 35.63 -8.08 -20.79
C ASP A 107 36.79 -8.08 -19.79
N VAL A 108 37.72 -7.15 -19.96
CA VAL A 108 38.84 -6.96 -19.05
C VAL A 108 38.33 -6.23 -17.81
N LEU A 109 38.27 -6.93 -16.69
CA LEU A 109 37.80 -6.35 -15.43
C LEU A 109 38.95 -5.69 -14.64
N VAL A 110 40.07 -6.41 -14.56
CA VAL A 110 41.26 -6.01 -13.79
C VAL A 110 42.50 -6.36 -14.59
N GLU A 111 43.46 -5.45 -14.62
CA GLU A 111 44.74 -5.62 -15.27
C GLU A 111 45.83 -5.85 -14.22
N ILE A 112 46.62 -6.91 -14.38
CA ILE A 112 47.77 -7.22 -13.53
C ILE A 112 49.04 -6.74 -14.21
N ASP A 113 49.95 -6.13 -13.43
CA ASP A 113 51.25 -5.64 -13.88
C ASP A 113 52.05 -6.76 -14.57
N PRO A 114 52.36 -6.62 -15.89
CA PRO A 114 53.01 -7.67 -16.66
C PRO A 114 54.53 -7.70 -16.49
N ASP A 115 55.16 -6.69 -15.88
CA ASP A 115 56.63 -6.53 -15.92
C ASP A 115 57.41 -7.69 -15.27
N PRO A 116 57.00 -8.23 -14.10
CA PRO A 116 57.66 -9.40 -13.52
C PRO A 116 57.57 -10.64 -14.43
N TYR A 117 56.43 -10.82 -15.09
CA TYR A 117 56.21 -11.94 -16.00
C TYR A 117 56.98 -11.80 -17.31
N ARG A 118 57.09 -10.60 -17.86
CA ARG A 118 57.91 -10.30 -19.03
C ARG A 118 59.38 -10.59 -18.76
N THR A 119 59.88 -10.12 -17.64
CA THR A 119 61.28 -10.37 -17.22
C THR A 119 61.54 -11.87 -17.06
N ALA A 120 60.64 -12.61 -16.41
CA ALA A 120 60.76 -14.06 -16.24
C ALA A 120 60.72 -14.80 -17.60
N LEU A 121 59.86 -14.37 -18.51
CA LEU A 121 59.75 -14.93 -19.86
C LEU A 121 61.04 -14.71 -20.66
N GLU A 122 61.63 -13.52 -20.57
CA GLU A 122 62.89 -13.19 -21.24
C GLU A 122 64.06 -14.01 -20.69
N ALA A 123 64.14 -14.16 -19.36
CA ALA A 123 65.13 -15.03 -18.72
C ALA A 123 65.02 -16.47 -19.23
N ALA A 124 63.83 -17.05 -19.23
CA ALA A 124 63.58 -18.41 -19.71
C ALA A 124 63.92 -18.58 -21.20
N ARG A 125 63.67 -17.55 -22.03
CA ARG A 125 64.06 -17.55 -23.45
C ARG A 125 65.57 -17.56 -23.62
N SER A 126 66.29 -16.74 -22.85
CA SER A 126 67.77 -16.70 -22.87
C SER A 126 68.37 -18.06 -22.48
N GLU A 127 67.86 -18.68 -21.41
CA GLU A 127 68.29 -20.00 -20.97
C GLU A 127 68.06 -21.08 -22.03
N ARG A 128 66.90 -21.02 -22.71
CA ARG A 128 66.58 -21.93 -23.81
C ARG A 128 67.55 -21.77 -24.98
N GLU A 129 67.90 -20.55 -25.36
CA GLU A 129 68.84 -20.31 -26.46
C GLU A 129 70.27 -20.76 -26.09
N LEU A 130 70.69 -20.54 -24.85
CA LEU A 130 71.96 -21.08 -24.34
C LEU A 130 71.97 -22.62 -24.37
N ALA A 131 70.89 -23.27 -23.95
CA ALA A 131 70.77 -24.72 -23.99
C ALA A 131 70.82 -25.26 -25.43
N ARG A 132 70.15 -24.58 -26.37
CA ARG A 132 70.21 -24.91 -27.81
C ARG A 132 71.62 -24.78 -28.36
N ALA A 133 72.32 -23.69 -28.04
CA ALA A 133 73.70 -23.49 -28.48
C ALA A 133 74.62 -24.61 -27.98
N ARG A 134 74.43 -25.08 -26.74
CA ARG A 134 75.18 -26.23 -26.19
C ARG A 134 74.89 -27.54 -26.92
N VAL A 135 73.62 -27.80 -27.24
CA VAL A 135 73.22 -29.01 -27.99
C VAL A 135 73.83 -28.98 -29.40
N GLU A 136 73.77 -27.84 -30.09
CA GLU A 136 74.37 -27.71 -31.42
C GLU A 136 75.90 -27.84 -31.37
N ALA A 137 76.57 -27.26 -30.38
CA ALA A 137 78.00 -27.45 -30.17
C ALA A 137 78.35 -28.94 -29.93
N ALA A 138 77.56 -29.65 -29.12
CA ALA A 138 77.78 -31.08 -28.86
C ALA A 138 77.57 -31.94 -30.11
N LYS A 139 76.55 -31.65 -30.93
CA LYS A 139 76.34 -32.34 -32.21
C LYS A 139 77.49 -32.14 -33.19
N LEU A 140 78.01 -30.91 -33.28
CA LEU A 140 79.16 -30.60 -34.14
C LEU A 140 80.40 -31.37 -33.70
N ALA A 141 80.65 -31.48 -32.39
CA ALA A 141 81.77 -32.25 -31.85
C ALA A 141 81.69 -33.75 -32.23
N LEU A 142 80.49 -34.36 -32.14
CA LEU A 142 80.29 -35.77 -32.52
C LEU A 142 80.48 -36.04 -34.02
N LYS A 143 80.29 -35.03 -34.89
CA LYS A 143 80.41 -35.21 -36.35
C LYS A 143 81.87 -35.20 -36.84
N LEU A 144 82.81 -34.69 -36.04
CA LEU A 144 84.24 -34.60 -36.40
C LEU A 144 85.07 -35.82 -35.96
N THR A 145 84.56 -36.65 -35.05
CA THR A 145 85.15 -37.93 -34.63
C THR A 145 84.53 -39.09 -35.37
#